data_AF-A0A0T1TVR5-F1
#
_entry.id   AF-A0A0T1TVR5-F1
#
_cell.length_a   1.000
_cell.length_b   1.000
_cell.length_c   1.000
_cell.angle_alpha   90.00
_cell.angle_beta   90.00
_cell.angle_gamma   90.00
#
_symmetry.space_group_name_H-M   'P 1'
#
loop_
_entity.id
_entity.type
_entity.pdbx_description
1 polymer ?
#
loop_
_entity_poly.entity_id
_entity_poly.type
_entity_poly.pdbx_seq_one_letter_code
_entity_poly.pdbx_strand_id
1 'polypeptide(L)'
;MTIDGHAPHVVCLPDEDEGLHRRPRPVEDAGPVEDAEPAAPPDLPSLGSPDELATIRNLVARLSAAHPSLDAGLVEVTVMGAYDAFRQARVRAYVPILVERRSRRELRAAAGRAVDGRAAPGTLRAHPGRAKD
;
A
#
# COMPACT_ATOMS: atom_id res chain seq x y z
N MET A 1 -39.67 -9.36 33.77
CA MET A 1 -38.87 -9.41 35.01
C MET A 1 -37.95 -10.60 34.88
N THR A 2 -36.62 -10.57 34.95
CA THR A 2 -35.60 -9.55 35.21
C THR A 2 -34.29 -10.16 34.72
N ILE A 3 -33.47 -9.35 34.06
CA ILE A 3 -32.08 -9.66 33.69
C ILE A 3 -31.23 -9.75 34.96
N ASP A 4 -30.44 -10.80 35.12
CA ASP A 4 -29.35 -10.80 36.10
C ASP A 4 -28.03 -11.13 35.39
N GLY A 5 -27.16 -10.13 35.37
CA GLY A 5 -25.82 -10.19 34.84
C GLY A 5 -24.84 -10.33 35.97
N HIS A 6 -23.80 -11.13 35.78
CA HIS A 6 -22.66 -11.15 36.68
C HIS A 6 -21.36 -11.11 35.90
N ALA A 7 -20.68 -9.98 36.00
CA ALA A 7 -19.31 -9.77 35.56
C ALA A 7 -18.34 -10.27 36.64
N PRO A 8 -17.22 -10.92 36.30
CA PRO A 8 -16.19 -11.20 37.28
C PRO A 8 -15.32 -9.97 37.56
N HIS A 9 -15.20 -9.73 38.86
CA HIS A 9 -14.50 -8.68 39.58
C HIS A 9 -13.02 -8.54 39.20
N VAL A 10 -12.63 -7.30 38.89
CA VAL A 10 -11.24 -6.83 38.90
C VAL A 10 -10.78 -6.77 40.36
N VAL A 11 -9.69 -7.47 40.67
CA VAL A 11 -9.00 -7.33 41.96
C VAL A 11 -7.81 -6.40 41.75
N CYS A 12 -7.89 -5.19 42.31
CA CYS A 12 -6.72 -4.36 42.58
C CYS A 12 -6.03 -4.87 43.84
N LEU A 13 -4.70 -5.04 43.78
CA LEU A 13 -3.86 -5.14 44.98
C LEU A 13 -3.01 -3.86 45.11
N PRO A 14 -2.74 -3.41 46.35
CA PRO A 14 -2.26 -2.07 46.64
C PRO A 14 -0.75 -1.85 46.50
N ASP A 15 -0.44 -0.56 46.42
CA ASP A 15 0.84 0.15 46.45
C ASP A 15 1.54 -0.02 47.81
N GLU A 16 2.79 -0.49 47.82
CA GLU A 16 3.68 -0.34 48.99
C GLU A 16 5.01 0.28 48.52
N ASP A 17 5.28 1.43 49.12
CA ASP A 17 6.31 2.41 48.87
C ASP A 17 7.56 2.18 49.75
N GLU A 18 8.69 2.72 49.30
CA GLU A 18 9.94 3.01 50.03
C GLU A 18 10.86 1.91 50.58
N GLY A 19 12.13 1.97 50.13
CA GLY A 19 13.24 1.29 50.82
C GLY A 19 14.63 1.37 50.18
N LEU A 20 15.29 2.53 50.29
CA LEU A 20 16.76 2.72 50.37
C LEU A 20 17.61 2.80 49.07
N HIS A 21 17.75 4.04 48.61
CA HIS A 21 19.02 4.76 48.37
C HIS A 21 20.25 4.00 47.87
N ARG A 22 20.46 4.00 46.54
CA ARG A 22 21.81 3.99 45.98
C ARG A 22 22.11 5.37 45.39
N ARG A 23 22.95 6.15 46.09
CA ARG A 23 23.35 7.48 45.62
C ARG A 23 24.09 7.41 44.27
N PRO A 24 23.84 8.35 43.35
CA PRO A 24 24.59 8.48 42.10
C PRO A 24 26.00 9.03 42.35
N ARG A 25 26.95 8.65 41.49
CA ARG A 25 28.27 9.28 41.43
C ARG A 25 28.19 10.51 40.52
N PRO A 26 28.80 11.65 40.88
CA PRO A 26 28.83 12.81 40.01
C PRO A 26 29.90 12.62 38.93
N VAL A 27 29.49 12.74 37.66
CA VAL A 27 30.40 13.14 36.59
C VAL A 27 29.83 14.42 36.01
N GLU A 28 30.28 15.53 36.58
CA GLU A 28 30.20 16.82 35.92
C GLU A 28 31.24 16.79 34.79
N ASP A 29 30.79 16.83 33.55
CA ASP A 29 31.54 17.50 32.50
C ASP A 29 30.56 18.25 31.60
N ALA A 30 30.61 19.56 31.71
CA ALA A 30 29.82 20.49 30.93
C ALA A 30 30.43 20.58 29.52
N GLY A 31 29.75 19.97 28.55
CA GLY A 31 29.90 20.32 27.14
C GLY A 31 28.90 21.42 26.76
N PRO A 32 29.26 22.42 25.94
CA PRO A 32 28.34 23.48 25.54
C PRO A 32 27.17 22.88 24.76
N VAL A 33 25.96 23.35 25.06
CA VAL A 33 24.78 23.16 24.22
C VAL A 33 25.07 23.76 22.85
N GLU A 34 25.53 22.93 21.91
CA GLU A 34 25.50 23.31 20.51
C GLU A 34 24.03 23.56 20.16
N ASP A 35 23.75 24.78 19.71
CA ASP A 35 22.53 25.20 19.05
C ASP A 35 22.13 24.16 18.01
N ALA A 36 21.34 23.15 18.43
CA ALA A 36 20.68 22.24 17.53
C ALA A 36 19.61 23.07 16.81
N GLU A 37 20.04 23.62 15.68
CA GLU A 37 19.27 24.11 14.54
C GLU A 37 17.82 23.60 14.60
N PRO A 38 16.80 24.48 14.59
CA PRO A 38 15.41 24.04 14.67
C PRO A 38 15.19 23.06 13.53
N ALA A 39 15.01 21.78 13.89
CA ALA A 39 14.82 20.70 12.95
C ALA A 39 13.83 21.18 11.89
N ALA A 40 14.34 21.36 10.67
CA ALA A 40 13.54 21.76 9.55
C ALA A 40 12.29 20.87 9.53
N PRO A 41 11.10 21.43 9.21
CA PRO A 41 9.89 20.63 9.10
C PRO A 41 10.21 19.40 8.23
N PRO A 42 9.72 18.20 8.58
CA PRO A 42 10.09 16.97 7.89
C PRO A 42 9.96 17.21 6.40
N ASP A 43 11.02 16.94 5.64
CA ASP A 43 11.06 17.00 4.18
C ASP A 43 9.79 16.34 3.65
N LEU A 44 8.78 17.15 3.37
CA LEU A 44 7.63 16.67 2.65
C LEU A 44 8.22 16.30 1.29
N PRO A 45 8.08 15.05 0.83
CA PRO A 45 8.70 14.64 -0.42
C PRO A 45 8.33 15.68 -1.48
N SER A 46 9.31 16.08 -2.28
CA SER A 46 9.06 16.97 -3.40
C SER A 46 8.20 16.20 -4.41
N LEU A 47 6.91 16.32 -4.19
CA LEU A 47 5.83 15.46 -4.66
C LEU A 47 5.45 15.77 -6.12
N GLY A 48 6.44 16.15 -6.92
CA GLY A 48 6.37 16.51 -8.34
C GLY A 48 7.75 16.62 -9.00
N SER A 49 8.73 15.84 -8.53
CA SER A 49 10.16 15.89 -8.91
C SER A 49 10.59 14.62 -9.67
N PRO A 50 11.82 14.48 -10.21
CA PRO A 50 12.33 13.22 -10.77
C PRO A 50 12.12 11.97 -9.90
N ASP A 51 11.89 12.15 -8.60
CA ASP A 51 11.48 11.11 -7.66
C ASP A 51 10.11 10.49 -8.00
N GLU A 52 9.20 11.25 -8.62
CA GLU A 52 7.89 10.75 -9.09
C GLU A 52 8.07 9.66 -10.14
N LEU A 53 8.88 9.92 -11.18
CA LEU A 53 9.13 8.91 -12.22
C LEU A 53 9.89 7.69 -11.67
N ALA A 54 10.82 7.89 -10.73
CA ALA A 54 11.46 6.78 -10.03
C ALA A 54 10.44 5.95 -9.24
N THR A 55 9.49 6.61 -8.57
CA THR A 55 8.38 5.97 -7.87
C THR A 55 7.49 5.16 -8.81
N ILE A 56 7.16 5.71 -9.99
CA ILE A 56 6.35 4.99 -11.00
C ILE A 56 7.11 3.76 -11.53
N ARG A 57 8.41 3.87 -11.80
CA ARG A 57 9.23 2.70 -12.21
C ARG A 57 9.29 1.63 -11.12
N ASN A 58 9.48 2.02 -9.87
CA ASN A 58 9.44 1.09 -8.74
C ASN A 58 8.07 0.40 -8.65
N LEU A 59 7.00 1.15 -8.85
CA LEU A 59 5.64 0.61 -8.89
C LEU A 59 5.47 -0.46 -9.97
N VAL A 60 6.02 -0.26 -11.18
CA VAL A 60 6.03 -1.29 -12.24
C VAL A 60 6.73 -2.55 -11.74
N ALA A 61 7.94 -2.42 -11.19
CA ALA A 61 8.69 -3.58 -10.69
C ALA A 61 7.91 -4.37 -9.62
N ARG A 62 7.29 -3.69 -8.66
CA ARG A 62 6.48 -4.35 -7.62
C ARG A 62 5.22 -5.02 -8.19
N LEU A 63 4.53 -4.36 -9.13
CA LEU A 63 3.32 -4.91 -9.71
C LEU A 63 3.63 -6.11 -10.61
N SER A 64 4.73 -6.08 -11.36
CA SER A 64 5.18 -7.23 -12.15
C SER A 64 5.50 -8.42 -11.24
N ALA A 65 6.17 -8.19 -10.10
CA ALA A 65 6.42 -9.25 -9.12
C ALA A 65 5.13 -9.79 -8.47
N ALA A 66 4.13 -8.94 -8.24
CA ALA A 66 2.85 -9.33 -7.64
C ALA A 66 1.90 -10.06 -8.61
N HIS A 67 2.12 -9.93 -9.92
CA HIS A 67 1.29 -10.51 -10.96
C HIS A 67 2.12 -11.40 -11.92
N PRO A 68 2.75 -12.50 -11.43
CA PRO A 68 3.66 -13.32 -12.24
C PRO A 68 2.97 -14.07 -13.40
N SER A 69 1.64 -14.14 -13.40
CA SER A 69 0.84 -14.72 -14.48
C SER A 69 0.52 -13.74 -15.61
N LEU A 70 0.81 -12.45 -15.44
CA LEU A 70 0.62 -11.42 -16.46
C LEU A 70 1.97 -11.11 -17.13
N ASP A 71 1.91 -10.71 -18.40
CA ASP A 71 3.07 -10.22 -19.13
C ASP A 71 3.59 -8.91 -18.51
N ALA A 72 4.91 -8.79 -18.36
CA ALA A 72 5.53 -7.61 -17.76
C ALA A 72 5.31 -6.34 -18.60
N GLY A 73 5.25 -6.47 -19.93
CA GLY A 73 4.92 -5.36 -20.83
C GLY A 73 3.47 -4.90 -20.66
N LEU A 74 2.53 -5.82 -20.44
CA LEU A 74 1.15 -5.46 -20.09
C LEU A 74 1.09 -4.67 -18.77
N VAL A 75 1.85 -5.08 -17.75
CA VAL A 75 1.93 -4.36 -16.47
C VAL A 75 2.47 -2.94 -16.68
N GLU A 76 3.57 -2.80 -17.42
CA GLU A 76 4.17 -1.50 -17.73
C GLU A 76 3.22 -0.58 -18.49
N VAL A 77 2.60 -1.08 -19.57
CA VAL A 77 1.62 -0.31 -20.38
C VAL A 77 0.44 0.14 -19.51
N THR A 78 -0.06 -0.72 -18.62
CA THR A 78 -1.16 -0.39 -17.72
C THR A 78 -0.77 0.73 -16.76
N VAL A 79 0.42 0.63 -16.14
CA VAL A 79 0.91 1.63 -15.19
C VAL A 79 1.20 2.97 -15.89
N MET A 80 1.86 2.94 -17.04
CA MET A 80 2.16 4.16 -17.80
C MET A 80 0.90 4.82 -18.36
N GLY A 81 -0.08 4.04 -18.82
CA GLY A 81 -1.38 4.57 -19.23
C GLY A 81 -2.16 5.19 -18.06
N ALA A 82 -2.11 4.57 -16.88
CA ALA A 82 -2.68 5.15 -15.67
C ALA A 82 -1.95 6.44 -15.25
N TYR A 83 -0.63 6.51 -15.40
CA TYR A 83 0.18 7.69 -15.13
C TYR A 83 -0.12 8.85 -16.08
N ASP A 84 -0.18 8.59 -17.38
CA ASP A 84 -0.47 9.62 -18.39
C ASP A 84 -1.87 10.24 -18.21
N ALA A 85 -2.83 9.48 -17.68
CA ALA A 85 -4.14 10.00 -17.31
C ALA A 85 -4.10 11.15 -16.27
N PHE A 86 -3.01 11.28 -15.52
CA PHE A 86 -2.79 12.36 -14.55
C PHE A 86 -1.77 13.40 -15.01
N ARG A 87 -1.35 13.39 -16.28
CA ARG A 87 -0.33 14.33 -16.81
C ARG A 87 -0.71 15.82 -16.68
N GLN A 88 -1.98 16.14 -16.51
CA GLN A 88 -2.49 17.50 -16.32
C GLN A 88 -2.87 17.81 -14.87
N ALA A 89 -2.64 16.87 -13.94
CA ALA A 89 -2.95 17.08 -12.53
C ALA A 89 -2.08 18.21 -11.95
N ARG A 90 -2.75 19.19 -11.32
CA ARG A 90 -2.10 20.34 -10.68
C ARG A 90 -1.42 19.98 -9.36
N VAL A 91 -1.96 19.02 -8.62
CA VAL A 91 -1.40 18.53 -7.36
C VAL A 91 -0.82 17.14 -7.63
N ARG A 92 0.51 17.08 -7.76
CA ARG A 92 1.23 15.87 -8.15
C ARG A 92 1.46 14.88 -7.01
N ALA A 93 1.35 15.33 -5.77
CA ALA A 93 1.54 14.53 -4.56
C ALA A 93 0.77 13.21 -4.51
N TYR A 94 -0.44 13.23 -5.04
CA TYR A 94 -1.33 12.07 -4.97
C TYR A 94 -1.24 11.20 -6.23
N VAL A 95 -0.52 11.63 -7.27
CA VAL A 95 -0.44 10.92 -8.54
C VAL A 95 0.08 9.49 -8.36
N PRO A 96 1.20 9.23 -7.63
CA PRO A 96 1.68 7.85 -7.46
C PRO A 96 0.64 6.92 -6.81
N ILE A 97 -0.06 7.40 -5.77
CA ILE A 97 -1.09 6.63 -5.05
C ILE A 97 -2.29 6.34 -5.96
N LEU A 98 -2.74 7.34 -6.73
CA LEU A 98 -3.87 7.19 -7.64
C LEU A 98 -3.55 6.26 -8.81
N VAL A 99 -2.33 6.35 -9.35
CA VAL A 99 -1.82 5.46 -10.39
C VAL A 99 -1.78 4.03 -9.89
N GLU A 100 -1.17 3.78 -8.72
CA GLU A 100 -1.13 2.45 -8.12
C GLU A 100 -2.53 1.85 -7.96
N ARG A 101 -3.47 2.63 -7.41
CA ARG A 101 -4.85 2.16 -7.21
C ARG A 101 -5.53 1.82 -8.54
N ARG A 102 -5.33 2.64 -9.57
CA ARG A 102 -5.90 2.42 -10.91
C ARG A 102 -5.30 1.18 -11.56
N SER A 103 -3.97 1.06 -11.57
CA SER A 103 -3.27 -0.08 -12.16
C SER A 103 -3.66 -1.39 -11.48
N ARG A 104 -3.71 -1.43 -10.15
CA ARG A 104 -4.15 -2.64 -9.41
C ARG A 104 -5.56 -3.07 -9.80
N ARG A 105 -6.49 -2.13 -10.04
CA ARG A 105 -7.85 -2.45 -10.48
C ARG A 105 -7.85 -3.06 -11.88
N GLU A 106 -7.12 -2.46 -12.81
CA GLU A 106 -7.06 -2.89 -14.20
C GLU A 106 -6.36 -4.25 -14.35
N LEU A 107 -5.24 -4.46 -13.64
CA LEU A 107 -4.51 -5.74 -13.63
C LEU A 107 -5.31 -6.87 -12.99
N ARG A 108 -6.07 -6.61 -11.92
CA ARG A 108 -6.99 -7.61 -11.34
C ARG A 108 -8.07 -8.03 -12.33
N ALA A 109 -8.63 -7.08 -13.08
CA ALA A 109 -9.61 -7.38 -14.11
C ALA A 109 -8.98 -8.19 -15.26
N ALA A 110 -7.75 -7.86 -15.68
CA ALA A 110 -7.02 -8.61 -16.70
C ALA A 110 -6.70 -10.04 -16.25
N ALA A 111 -6.24 -10.21 -15.00
CA ALA A 111 -5.96 -11.51 -14.42
C ALA A 111 -7.22 -12.39 -14.33
N GLY A 112 -8.37 -11.82 -13.94
CA GLY A 112 -9.65 -12.55 -13.95
C GLY A 112 -10.01 -13.09 -15.33
N ARG A 113 -9.88 -12.25 -16.38
CA ARG A 113 -10.12 -12.67 -17.77
C ARG A 113 -9.17 -13.77 -18.25
N ALA A 114 -7.91 -13.75 -17.81
CA ALA A 114 -6.95 -14.80 -18.16
C ALA A 114 -7.32 -16.15 -17.53
N VAL A 115 -7.88 -16.15 -16.31
CA VAL A 115 -8.39 -17.35 -15.64
C VAL A 115 -9.67 -17.85 -16.31
N ASP A 116 -10.62 -16.96 -16.62
CA ASP A 116 -11.88 -17.31 -17.27
C ASP A 116 -11.66 -17.83 -18.71
N GLY A 117 -10.71 -17.24 -19.44
CA GLY A 117 -10.33 -17.69 -20.78
C GLY A 117 -9.69 -19.08 -20.82
N ARG A 118 -9.14 -19.56 -19.69
CA ARG A 118 -8.61 -20.92 -19.54
C ARG A 118 -9.72 -21.96 -19.29
N ALA A 119 -10.90 -21.53 -18.82
CA ALA A 119 -12.02 -22.42 -18.51
C ALA A 119 -12.96 -22.70 -19.69
N ALA A 120 -12.73 -22.12 -20.88
CA ALA A 120 -13.60 -22.30 -22.03
C ALA A 120 -12.92 -22.93 -23.25
N PRO A 121 -12.99 -24.27 -23.41
CA PRO A 121 -13.02 -24.89 -24.72
C PRO A 121 -14.46 -25.34 -25.04
N GLY A 122 -15.06 -24.73 -26.08
CA GLY A 122 -16.12 -25.36 -26.86
C GLY A 122 -17.57 -25.08 -26.44
N THR A 123 -18.16 -24.03 -27.01
CA THR A 123 -19.49 -24.18 -27.59
C THR A 123 -19.40 -23.90 -29.08
N LEU A 124 -18.81 -24.84 -29.81
CA LEU A 124 -19.12 -24.99 -31.22
C LEU A 124 -20.59 -25.39 -31.29
N ARG A 125 -21.49 -24.39 -31.35
CA ARG A 125 -22.88 -24.63 -31.70
C ARG A 125 -22.87 -25.08 -33.16
N ALA A 126 -22.80 -26.39 -33.36
CA ALA A 126 -23.06 -27.04 -34.62
C ALA A 126 -24.44 -26.56 -35.10
N HIS A 127 -24.46 -25.80 -36.18
CA HIS A 127 -25.68 -25.60 -36.95
C HIS A 127 -25.90 -26.89 -37.75
N PRO A 128 -26.98 -27.66 -37.51
CA PRO A 128 -27.28 -28.78 -38.39
C PRO A 128 -27.60 -28.21 -39.77
N GLY A 129 -26.94 -28.77 -40.78
CA GLY A 129 -27.06 -28.37 -42.17
C GLY A 129 -28.50 -28.36 -42.63
N ARG A 130 -28.89 -27.26 -43.29
CA ARG A 130 -30.15 -27.16 -44.00
C ARG A 130 -30.05 -28.06 -45.24
N ALA A 131 -30.66 -29.24 -45.15
CA ALA A 131 -30.91 -30.11 -46.28
C ALA A 131 -31.67 -29.33 -47.37
N LYS A 132 -31.22 -29.45 -48.61
CA LYS A 132 -31.96 -29.05 -49.79
C LYS A 132 -32.43 -30.34 -50.46
N ASP A 133 -33.73 -30.54 -50.49
CA ASP A 133 -34.47 -31.32 -51.49
C ASP A 133 -35.74 -30.53 -51.83
#